data_AF-A0A915YUE0-F1
#
_entry.id   AF-A0A915YUE0-F1
#
_cell.length_a   1.000
_cell.length_b   1.000
_cell.length_c   1.000
_cell.angle_alpha   90.00
_cell.angle_beta   90.00
_cell.angle_gamma   90.00
#
_symmetry.space_group_name_H-M   'P 1'
#
loop_
_entity.id
_entity.type
_entity.pdbx_description
1 polymer ?
#
loop_
_entity_poly.entity_id
_entity_poly.type
_entity_poly.pdbx_seq_one_letter_code
_entity_poly.pdbx_strand_id
1 'polypeptide(L)'
;MQILNGRRPYIVINHLGRSKIDVNRPLKEGVEIETSNETQIVWNDYHSFIRDAIDEVDLRFGRGLLIDIHGHGHPENYIELGYVLSSEILSLSTTVLDNNIEIASESSIRALYTRMKNMISFSELLRGEYTSLGGKLQSLGYDTIPSHTHKFPMPNERYFHGGYSVQRYGSRHNEQVVDAIQIELPRFLRLGNKRLRENFSNNLSQTLVWYIQKYYFSEKS
;
A
#
# COMPACT_ATOMS: atom_id res chain seq x y z
N MET A 1 12.67 1.91 15.46
CA MET A 1 12.17 0.86 14.56
C MET A 1 11.64 -0.25 15.45
N GLN A 2 10.32 -0.45 15.52
CA GLN A 2 9.77 -1.56 16.30
C GLN A 2 10.20 -2.88 15.66
N ILE A 3 10.53 -3.85 16.51
CA ILE A 3 10.96 -5.18 16.11
C ILE A 3 9.74 -6.09 16.31
N LEU A 4 9.28 -6.75 15.25
CA LEU A 4 8.26 -7.80 15.37
C LEU A 4 8.96 -9.13 15.64
N ASN A 5 8.94 -9.64 16.87
CA ASN A 5 9.49 -10.97 17.21
C ASN A 5 10.95 -11.18 16.74
N GLY A 6 11.82 -10.18 16.86
CA GLY A 6 13.20 -10.21 16.34
C GLY A 6 13.36 -9.90 14.85
N ARG A 7 12.27 -9.67 14.10
CA ARG A 7 12.28 -9.45 12.64
C ARG A 7 12.13 -7.98 12.27
N ARG A 8 12.72 -7.62 11.14
CA ARG A 8 12.69 -6.26 10.55
C ARG A 8 12.18 -6.35 9.11
N PRO A 9 11.37 -5.38 8.64
CA PRO A 9 11.03 -5.31 7.24
C PRO A 9 12.27 -4.96 6.41
N TYR A 10 12.27 -5.36 5.15
CA TYR A 10 13.16 -4.77 4.15
C TYR A 10 12.71 -3.32 3.91
N ILE A 11 13.67 -2.41 3.76
CA ILE A 11 13.39 -0.98 3.53
C ILE A 11 14.25 -0.54 2.34
N VAL A 12 13.59 -0.08 1.29
CA VAL A 12 14.22 0.53 0.12
C VAL A 12 13.82 2.00 0.09
N ILE A 13 14.81 2.89 0.06
CA ILE A 13 14.59 4.35 0.08
C ILE A 13 15.29 4.94 -1.13
N ASN A 14 14.54 5.67 -1.96
CA ASN A 14 15.14 6.52 -2.97
C ASN A 14 15.67 7.80 -2.31
N HIS A 15 16.99 8.02 -2.38
CA HIS A 15 17.64 9.21 -1.85
C HIS A 15 17.68 10.38 -2.84
N LEU A 16 17.31 10.16 -4.10
CA LEU A 16 17.26 11.20 -5.11
C LEU A 16 15.90 11.91 -5.14
N GLY A 17 15.93 13.21 -5.41
CA GLY A 17 14.71 13.99 -5.58
C GLY A 17 13.89 13.51 -6.78
N ARG A 18 12.57 13.42 -6.62
CA ARG A 18 11.63 12.99 -7.68
C ARG A 18 11.77 13.78 -8.99
N SER A 19 12.16 15.06 -8.90
CA SER A 19 12.40 15.92 -10.06
C SER A 19 13.66 15.56 -10.85
N LYS A 20 14.49 14.64 -10.35
CA LYS A 20 15.68 14.10 -11.05
C LYS A 20 15.41 12.71 -11.59
N ILE A 21 14.67 11.91 -10.83
CA ILE A 21 14.27 10.57 -11.20
C ILE A 21 12.98 10.22 -10.46
N ASP A 22 11.96 9.80 -11.21
CA ASP A 22 10.71 9.32 -10.64
C ASP A 22 10.65 7.80 -10.71
N VAL A 23 11.16 7.16 -9.66
CA VAL A 23 11.14 5.69 -9.50
C VAL A 23 9.73 5.13 -9.27
N ASN A 24 8.70 5.98 -9.11
CA ASN A 24 7.30 5.55 -9.08
C ASN A 24 6.59 5.82 -10.43
N ARG A 25 7.36 5.83 -11.53
CA ARG A 25 6.91 5.84 -12.92
C ARG A 25 7.60 4.72 -13.72
N PRO A 26 6.99 4.23 -14.82
CA PRO A 26 7.70 3.37 -15.78
C PRO A 26 9.02 3.99 -16.21
N LEU A 27 10.04 3.17 -16.49
CA LEU A 27 11.38 3.64 -16.84
C LEU A 27 11.37 4.77 -17.88
N LYS A 28 10.57 4.64 -18.94
CA LYS A 28 10.49 5.63 -20.03
C LYS A 28 9.91 6.99 -19.61
N GLU A 29 9.15 7.04 -18.52
CA GLU A 29 8.55 8.27 -17.98
C GLU A 29 9.33 8.80 -16.76
N GLY A 30 10.02 7.92 -16.05
CA GLY A 30 10.69 8.23 -14.79
C GLY A 30 12.14 8.70 -14.91
N VAL A 31 12.73 8.61 -16.10
CA VAL A 31 14.14 8.99 -16.35
C VAL A 31 14.25 9.95 -17.53
N GLU A 32 15.31 10.76 -17.53
CA GLU A 32 15.67 11.57 -18.69
C GLU A 32 16.33 10.66 -19.74
N ILE A 33 15.54 10.13 -20.70
CA ILE A 33 16.03 9.14 -21.69
C ILE A 33 17.10 9.73 -22.62
N GLU A 34 17.04 11.02 -22.93
CA GLU A 34 17.84 11.62 -24.01
C GLU A 34 19.26 12.04 -23.59
N THR A 35 19.56 12.12 -22.29
CA THR A 35 20.74 12.85 -21.80
C THR A 35 21.73 12.04 -20.98
N SER A 36 21.34 10.94 -20.33
CA SER A 36 22.27 10.19 -19.47
C SER A 36 21.83 8.74 -19.19
N ASN A 37 22.76 7.78 -19.23
CA ASN A 37 22.51 6.40 -18.80
C ASN A 37 22.37 6.28 -17.28
N GLU A 38 22.83 7.28 -16.53
CA GLU A 38 22.92 7.31 -15.08
C GLU A 38 21.55 7.24 -14.42
N THR A 39 20.57 8.01 -14.90
CA THR A 39 19.20 7.95 -14.36
C THR A 39 18.53 6.60 -14.62
N GLN A 40 18.86 5.94 -15.74
CA GLN A 40 18.39 4.58 -16.02
C GLN A 40 19.06 3.55 -15.09
N ILE A 41 20.36 3.67 -14.82
CA ILE A 41 21.07 2.82 -13.86
C ILE A 41 20.43 2.96 -12.47
N VAL A 42 20.23 4.18 -11.99
CA VAL A 42 19.62 4.39 -10.66
C VAL A 42 18.18 3.87 -10.60
N TRP A 43 17.39 4.04 -11.66
CA TRP A 43 16.05 3.46 -11.75
C TRP A 43 16.11 1.94 -11.64
N ASN A 44 17.01 1.32 -12.41
CA ASN A 44 17.20 -0.13 -12.41
C ASN A 44 17.65 -0.64 -11.04
N ASP A 45 18.62 0.01 -10.40
CA ASP A 45 19.12 -0.35 -9.09
C ASP A 45 18.02 -0.29 -8.02
N TYR A 46 17.25 0.80 -7.99
CA TYR A 46 16.11 0.94 -7.07
C TYR A 46 15.12 -0.23 -7.24
N HIS A 47 14.75 -0.54 -8.47
CA HIS A 47 13.82 -1.63 -8.77
C HIS A 47 14.44 -3.03 -8.57
N SER A 48 15.76 -3.17 -8.65
CA SER A 48 16.48 -4.40 -8.31
C SER A 48 16.42 -4.67 -6.81
N PHE A 49 16.68 -3.67 -5.96
CA PHE A 49 16.57 -3.85 -4.50
C PHE A 49 15.17 -4.28 -4.04
N ILE A 50 14.12 -3.78 -4.70
CA ILE A 50 12.74 -4.23 -4.43
C ILE A 50 12.56 -5.70 -4.84
N ARG A 51 13.07 -6.11 -6.01
CA ARG A 51 12.99 -7.50 -6.47
C ARG A 51 13.74 -8.44 -5.55
N ASP A 52 14.98 -8.12 -5.20
CA ASP A 52 15.79 -8.94 -4.29
C ASP A 52 15.09 -9.15 -2.94
N ALA A 53 14.46 -8.10 -2.39
CA ALA A 53 13.68 -8.21 -1.16
C ALA A 53 12.41 -9.07 -1.33
N ILE A 54 11.72 -8.99 -2.47
CA ILE A 54 10.55 -9.83 -2.78
C ILE A 54 10.98 -11.29 -2.94
N ASP A 55 12.07 -11.55 -3.64
CA ASP A 55 12.61 -12.90 -3.86
C ASP A 55 13.00 -13.54 -2.51
N GLU A 56 13.64 -12.78 -1.60
CA GLU A 56 13.93 -13.26 -0.25
C GLU A 56 12.65 -13.53 0.56
N VAL A 57 11.62 -12.70 0.42
CA VAL A 57 10.32 -12.91 1.07
C VAL A 57 9.63 -14.16 0.54
N ASP A 58 9.67 -14.40 -0.77
CA ASP A 58 9.14 -15.60 -1.39
C ASP A 58 9.85 -16.85 -0.87
N LEU A 59 11.18 -16.88 -0.99
CA LEU A 59 12.01 -18.01 -0.56
C LEU A 59 11.78 -18.39 0.90
N ARG A 60 11.54 -17.41 1.78
CA ARG A 60 11.45 -17.62 3.23
C ARG A 60 10.02 -17.82 3.73
N PHE A 61 9.04 -17.19 3.09
CA PHE A 61 7.68 -17.08 3.62
C PHE A 61 6.58 -17.44 2.60
N GLY A 62 6.89 -17.45 1.30
CA GLY A 62 5.96 -17.76 0.20
C GLY A 62 4.82 -16.76 0.03
N ARG A 63 4.86 -15.64 0.74
CA ARG A 63 3.93 -14.50 0.66
C ARG A 63 4.47 -13.32 1.47
N GLY A 64 4.07 -12.12 1.10
CA GLY A 64 4.36 -10.92 1.87
C GLY A 64 3.50 -9.73 1.49
N LEU A 65 3.82 -8.59 2.12
CA LEU A 65 3.13 -7.32 1.91
C LEU A 65 4.16 -6.23 1.61
N LEU A 66 4.03 -5.59 0.45
CA LEU A 66 4.76 -4.38 0.08
C LEU A 66 3.93 -3.15 0.47
N ILE A 67 4.56 -2.22 1.19
CA ILE A 67 3.94 -0.93 1.54
C ILE A 67 4.71 0.19 0.85
N ASP A 68 4.02 0.92 -0.03
CA ASP A 68 4.57 2.06 -0.76
C ASP A 68 4.12 3.37 -0.08
N ILE A 69 5.02 4.05 0.61
CA ILE A 69 4.68 5.23 1.45
C ILE A 69 4.99 6.53 0.69
N HIS A 70 3.96 7.35 0.51
CA HIS A 70 4.03 8.63 -0.19
C HIS A 70 3.37 9.75 0.63
N GLY A 71 3.28 10.92 0.02
CA GLY A 71 2.63 12.06 0.62
C GLY A 71 1.90 12.90 -0.41
N HIS A 72 0.68 13.31 -0.05
CA HIS A 72 -0.17 14.16 -0.87
C HIS A 72 -0.42 15.51 -0.20
N GLY A 73 -1.02 16.43 -0.97
CA GLY A 73 -1.42 17.76 -0.54
C GLY A 73 -2.91 18.03 -0.75
N HIS A 74 -3.74 16.99 -0.76
CA HIS A 74 -5.19 17.14 -0.94
C HIS A 74 -5.83 17.80 0.29
N PRO A 75 -6.84 18.67 0.11
CA PRO A 75 -7.40 19.47 1.20
C PRO A 75 -8.19 18.65 2.24
N GLU A 76 -8.68 17.47 1.87
CA GLU A 76 -9.47 16.58 2.74
C GLU A 76 -8.62 15.97 3.86
N ASN A 77 -7.29 15.93 3.70
CA ASN A 77 -6.33 15.45 4.70
C ASN A 77 -6.54 13.99 5.19
N TYR A 78 -7.19 13.14 4.39
CA TYR A 78 -7.25 11.71 4.67
C TYR A 78 -5.87 11.04 4.54
N ILE A 79 -5.63 9.96 5.26
CA ILE A 79 -4.67 8.94 4.83
C ILE A 79 -5.32 8.16 3.68
N GLU A 80 -4.71 8.15 2.50
CA GLU A 80 -5.27 7.42 1.34
C GLU A 80 -4.56 6.08 1.16
N LEU A 81 -5.33 5.00 1.10
CA LEU A 81 -4.84 3.63 0.94
C LEU A 81 -5.13 3.11 -0.47
N GLY A 82 -4.13 3.12 -1.35
CA GLY A 82 -4.24 2.70 -2.75
C GLY A 82 -4.13 1.19 -2.94
N TYR A 83 -5.19 0.58 -3.51
CA TYR A 83 -5.31 -0.86 -3.80
C TYR A 83 -5.34 -1.23 -5.29
N VAL A 84 -4.96 -0.29 -6.16
CA VAL A 84 -5.12 -0.31 -7.63
C VAL A 84 -6.59 -0.31 -8.06
N LEU A 85 -7.48 0.21 -7.20
CA LEU A 85 -8.91 0.37 -7.49
C LEU A 85 -9.25 1.86 -7.59
N SER A 86 -9.97 2.24 -8.65
CA SER A 86 -10.38 3.63 -8.85
C SER A 86 -11.44 4.07 -7.84
N SER A 87 -11.65 5.39 -7.73
CA SER A 87 -12.70 5.98 -6.88
C SER A 87 -14.09 5.45 -7.25
N GLU A 88 -14.36 5.28 -8.55
CA GLU A 88 -15.63 4.75 -9.05
C GLU A 88 -15.85 3.32 -8.57
N ILE A 89 -14.83 2.47 -8.61
CA ILE A 89 -14.91 1.09 -8.09
C ILE A 89 -15.13 1.09 -6.58
N LEU A 90 -14.40 1.92 -5.82
CA LEU A 90 -14.58 2.00 -4.37
C LEU A 90 -15.99 2.50 -3.98
N SER A 91 -16.60 3.34 -4.82
CA SER A 91 -17.96 3.86 -4.62
C SER A 91 -19.06 2.81 -4.82
N LEU A 92 -18.74 1.64 -5.38
CA LEU A 92 -19.70 0.56 -5.55
C LEU A 92 -20.24 0.05 -4.20
N SER A 93 -21.47 -0.46 -4.24
CA SER A 93 -22.11 -1.03 -3.06
C SER A 93 -21.36 -2.28 -2.59
N THR A 94 -21.46 -2.58 -1.30
CA THR A 94 -20.87 -3.79 -0.71
C THR A 94 -21.30 -5.05 -1.45
N THR A 95 -22.57 -5.16 -1.83
CA THR A 95 -23.10 -6.29 -2.61
C THR A 95 -22.39 -6.45 -3.96
N VAL A 96 -22.05 -5.35 -4.65
CA VAL A 96 -21.36 -5.43 -5.95
C VAL A 96 -19.90 -5.81 -5.75
N LEU A 97 -19.21 -5.20 -4.78
CA LEU A 97 -17.82 -5.51 -4.46
C LEU A 97 -17.62 -6.97 -4.04
N ASP A 98 -18.56 -7.52 -3.26
CA ASP A 98 -18.44 -8.86 -2.70
C ASP A 98 -18.85 -9.97 -3.68
N ASN A 99 -19.74 -9.68 -4.64
CA ASN A 99 -20.20 -10.68 -5.62
C ASN A 99 -19.45 -10.63 -6.96
N ASN A 100 -18.63 -9.61 -7.22
CA ASN A 100 -17.87 -9.51 -8.46
C ASN A 100 -16.39 -9.88 -8.25
N ILE A 101 -16.04 -11.11 -8.60
CA ILE A 101 -14.67 -11.63 -8.50
C ILE A 101 -13.66 -10.85 -9.36
N GLU A 102 -14.10 -10.28 -10.49
CA GLU A 102 -13.24 -9.57 -11.43
C GLU A 102 -12.68 -8.28 -10.80
N ILE A 103 -13.49 -7.60 -9.98
CA ILE A 103 -13.04 -6.40 -9.24
C ILE A 103 -11.90 -6.76 -8.29
N ALA A 104 -12.07 -7.84 -7.52
CA ALA A 104 -11.04 -8.27 -6.59
C ALA A 104 -9.79 -8.80 -7.31
N SER A 105 -9.93 -9.36 -8.53
CA SER A 105 -8.79 -9.80 -9.32
C SER A 105 -7.93 -8.68 -9.90
N GLU A 106 -8.50 -7.47 -10.02
CA GLU A 106 -7.77 -6.29 -10.48
C GLU A 106 -7.09 -5.51 -9.34
N SER A 107 -7.28 -5.93 -8.09
CA SER A 107 -6.65 -5.29 -6.93
C SER A 107 -5.22 -5.78 -6.68
N SER A 108 -4.37 -4.89 -6.15
CA SER A 108 -3.03 -5.24 -5.67
C SER A 108 -3.00 -6.09 -4.40
N ILE A 109 -4.17 -6.38 -3.79
CA ILE A 109 -4.34 -7.32 -2.67
C ILE A 109 -5.14 -8.58 -3.07
N ARG A 110 -5.15 -8.92 -4.36
CA ARG A 110 -5.90 -10.09 -4.87
C ARG A 110 -5.51 -11.39 -4.18
N ALA A 111 -4.22 -11.63 -3.96
CA ALA A 111 -3.76 -12.87 -3.33
C ALA A 111 -4.27 -12.97 -1.89
N LEU A 112 -4.25 -11.87 -1.13
CA LEU A 112 -4.90 -11.80 0.18
C LEU A 112 -6.38 -12.18 0.10
N TYR A 113 -7.16 -11.54 -0.79
CA TYR A 113 -8.57 -11.86 -0.94
C TYR A 113 -8.78 -13.33 -1.31
N THR A 114 -8.02 -13.86 -2.26
CA THR A 114 -8.12 -15.26 -2.69
C THR A 114 -7.96 -16.24 -1.54
N ARG A 115 -7.06 -15.95 -0.59
CA ARG A 115 -6.85 -16.77 0.62
C ARG A 115 -7.98 -16.62 1.64
N MET A 116 -8.57 -15.43 1.74
CA MET A 116 -9.53 -15.08 2.80
C MET A 116 -11.00 -15.13 2.37
N LYS A 117 -11.31 -15.30 1.08
CA LYS A 117 -12.66 -15.13 0.51
C LYS A 117 -13.77 -15.98 1.15
N ASN A 118 -13.42 -17.09 1.79
CA ASN A 118 -14.38 -17.95 2.51
C ASN A 118 -14.64 -17.49 3.96
N MET A 119 -13.89 -16.52 4.46
CA MET A 119 -13.94 -16.03 5.84
C MET A 119 -14.25 -14.53 5.91
N ILE A 120 -13.77 -13.75 4.94
CA ILE A 120 -13.88 -12.29 4.91
C ILE A 120 -14.21 -11.88 3.47
N SER A 121 -15.24 -11.04 3.31
CA SER A 121 -15.62 -10.50 2.01
C SER A 121 -14.62 -9.46 1.51
N PHE A 122 -14.65 -9.16 0.21
CA PHE A 122 -13.68 -8.23 -0.37
C PHE A 122 -13.85 -6.81 0.18
N SER A 123 -15.10 -6.35 0.33
CA SER A 123 -15.38 -5.04 0.92
C SER A 123 -14.91 -4.94 2.38
N GLU A 124 -14.98 -6.01 3.17
CA GLU A 124 -14.46 -6.02 4.53
C GLU A 124 -12.92 -5.90 4.57
N LEU A 125 -12.20 -6.46 3.59
CA LEU A 125 -10.75 -6.26 3.48
C LEU A 125 -10.39 -4.81 3.10
N LEU A 126 -11.20 -4.17 2.24
CA LEU A 126 -10.97 -2.79 1.80
C LEU A 126 -11.36 -1.75 2.86
N ARG A 127 -12.52 -1.94 3.51
CA ARG A 127 -13.17 -0.90 4.32
C ARG A 127 -13.91 -1.39 5.56
N GLY A 128 -13.71 -2.63 6.00
CA GLY A 128 -14.32 -3.14 7.24
C GLY A 128 -13.71 -2.51 8.50
N GLU A 129 -14.50 -2.33 9.55
CA GLU A 129 -14.11 -1.64 10.78
C GLU A 129 -12.96 -2.34 11.52
N TYR A 130 -13.02 -3.67 11.61
CA TYR A 130 -12.09 -4.50 12.38
C TYR A 130 -11.15 -5.35 11.51
N THR A 131 -11.32 -5.30 10.19
CA THR A 131 -10.63 -6.16 9.23
C THR A 131 -9.73 -5.38 8.27
N SER A 132 -10.09 -4.14 7.91
CA SER A 132 -9.30 -3.35 6.97
C SER A 132 -8.16 -2.59 7.66
N LEU A 133 -7.12 -2.29 6.88
CA LEU A 133 -6.04 -1.42 7.32
C LEU A 133 -6.56 -0.02 7.68
N GLY A 134 -7.49 0.51 6.88
CA GLY A 134 -8.12 1.81 7.10
C GLY A 134 -8.98 1.85 8.36
N GLY A 135 -9.76 0.80 8.63
CA GLY A 135 -10.53 0.68 9.88
C GLY A 135 -9.63 0.70 11.12
N LYS A 136 -8.48 0.04 11.07
CA LYS A 136 -7.51 0.07 12.18
C LYS A 136 -6.91 1.47 12.39
N LEU A 137 -6.54 2.18 11.33
CA LEU A 137 -6.06 3.57 11.44
C LEU A 137 -7.15 4.52 11.95
N GLN A 138 -8.39 4.34 11.49
CA GLN A 138 -9.55 5.10 11.96
C GLN A 138 -9.77 4.91 13.47
N SER A 139 -9.61 3.68 13.98
CA SER A 139 -9.70 3.39 15.43
C SER A 139 -8.65 4.10 16.29
N LEU A 140 -7.56 4.54 15.67
CA LEU A 140 -6.47 5.30 16.31
C LEU A 140 -6.64 6.83 16.14
N GLY A 141 -7.76 7.27 15.55
CA GLY A 141 -8.08 8.68 15.34
C GLY A 141 -7.47 9.29 14.08
N TYR A 142 -7.14 8.49 13.06
CA TYR A 142 -6.68 8.97 11.76
C TYR A 142 -7.75 8.76 10.69
N ASP A 143 -8.29 9.85 10.16
CA ASP A 143 -9.24 9.79 9.05
C ASP A 143 -8.57 9.14 7.83
N THR A 144 -9.09 7.97 7.44
CA THR A 144 -8.44 7.08 6.46
C THR A 144 -9.44 6.61 5.42
N ILE A 145 -9.01 6.58 4.16
CA ILE A 145 -9.83 6.22 3.00
C ILE A 145 -9.14 5.16 2.13
N PRO A 146 -9.81 4.05 1.76
CA PRO A 146 -11.09 3.60 2.27
C PRO A 146 -11.04 3.10 3.73
N SER A 147 -12.14 3.28 4.46
CA SER A 147 -12.42 2.73 5.79
C SER A 147 -13.93 2.60 6.04
N HIS A 148 -14.34 2.08 7.18
CA HIS A 148 -15.76 1.93 7.54
C HIS A 148 -16.49 3.26 7.66
N THR A 149 -15.76 4.34 8.01
CA THR A 149 -16.26 5.72 8.09
C THR A 149 -16.16 6.43 6.75
N HIS A 150 -14.96 6.47 6.15
CA HIS A 150 -14.70 7.10 4.85
C HIS A 150 -14.53 6.03 3.78
N LYS A 151 -15.65 5.56 3.22
CA LYS A 151 -15.68 4.33 2.40
C LYS A 151 -15.07 4.48 1.02
N PHE A 152 -15.12 5.66 0.42
CA PHE A 152 -14.66 5.95 -0.93
C PHE A 152 -14.54 7.47 -1.14
N PRO A 153 -13.72 7.93 -2.10
CA PRO A 153 -13.57 9.36 -2.38
C PRO A 153 -14.86 9.91 -3.00
N MET A 154 -15.30 11.08 -2.54
CA MET A 154 -16.44 11.76 -3.15
C MET A 154 -16.10 12.24 -4.57
N PRO A 155 -17.09 12.49 -5.46
CA PRO A 155 -16.84 12.76 -6.90
C PRO A 155 -15.84 13.88 -7.24
N ASN A 156 -15.60 14.82 -6.32
CA ASN A 156 -14.65 15.93 -6.51
C ASN A 156 -13.37 15.80 -5.66
N GLU A 157 -13.26 14.74 -4.86
CA GLU A 157 -12.09 14.46 -4.04
C GLU A 157 -11.04 13.74 -4.88
N ARG A 158 -9.78 14.15 -4.70
CA ARG A 158 -8.66 13.48 -5.34
C ARG A 158 -8.27 12.26 -4.50
N TYR A 159 -7.80 11.22 -5.17
CA TYR A 159 -7.38 9.99 -4.52
C TYR A 159 -6.30 9.31 -5.35
N PHE A 160 -5.20 8.92 -4.70
CA PHE A 160 -4.16 8.13 -5.33
C PHE A 160 -4.41 6.64 -5.12
N HIS A 161 -4.90 5.99 -6.17
CA HIS A 161 -5.31 4.59 -6.11
C HIS A 161 -4.17 3.56 -6.10
N GLY A 162 -2.90 3.96 -6.24
CA GLY A 162 -1.75 3.06 -6.30
C GLY A 162 -0.88 3.31 -7.52
N GLY A 163 0.34 3.78 -7.29
CA GLY A 163 1.33 4.15 -8.29
C GLY A 163 2.04 2.95 -8.93
N TYR A 164 3.10 3.24 -9.67
CA TYR A 164 3.80 2.25 -10.47
C TYR A 164 4.33 1.06 -9.65
N SER A 165 4.91 1.30 -8.48
CA SER A 165 5.46 0.22 -7.64
C SER A 165 4.37 -0.75 -7.18
N VAL A 166 3.24 -0.23 -6.71
CA VAL A 166 2.10 -1.05 -6.27
C VAL A 166 1.49 -1.83 -7.44
N GLN A 167 1.37 -1.21 -8.62
CA GLN A 167 0.88 -1.88 -9.82
C GLN A 167 1.84 -2.96 -10.34
N ARG A 168 3.15 -2.68 -10.30
CA ARG A 168 4.19 -3.57 -10.83
C ARG A 168 4.40 -4.80 -9.96
N TYR A 169 4.46 -4.62 -8.65
CA TYR A 169 4.87 -5.66 -7.69
C TYR A 169 3.72 -6.27 -6.89
N GLY A 170 2.56 -5.60 -6.82
CA GLY A 170 1.40 -6.13 -6.12
C GLY A 170 0.80 -7.34 -6.80
N SER A 171 0.01 -8.10 -6.05
CA SER A 171 -0.53 -9.39 -6.46
C SER A 171 -1.62 -9.34 -7.52
N ARG A 172 -1.81 -8.20 -8.22
CA ARG A 172 -2.75 -8.03 -9.34
C ARG A 172 -2.42 -8.94 -10.52
N HIS A 173 -1.15 -9.29 -10.73
CA HIS A 173 -0.73 -10.22 -11.78
C HIS A 173 -0.29 -11.56 -11.15
N ASN A 174 -0.71 -12.71 -11.73
CA ASN A 174 -0.65 -14.05 -11.10
C ASN A 174 0.75 -14.54 -10.73
N GLU A 175 1.78 -13.82 -11.16
CA GLU A 175 3.19 -14.13 -10.96
C GLU A 175 3.79 -13.46 -9.71
N GLN A 176 3.05 -12.57 -9.04
CA GLN A 176 3.56 -11.81 -7.91
C GLN A 176 3.27 -12.47 -6.56
N VAL A 177 4.32 -12.57 -5.73
CA VAL A 177 4.29 -13.23 -4.41
C VAL A 177 3.74 -12.32 -3.31
N VAL A 178 3.86 -11.00 -3.49
CA VAL A 178 3.46 -10.01 -2.50
C VAL A 178 2.16 -9.33 -2.89
N ASP A 179 1.30 -9.13 -1.89
CA ASP A 179 0.24 -8.14 -1.97
C ASP A 179 0.89 -6.74 -1.80
N ALA A 180 0.30 -5.67 -2.35
CA ALA A 180 0.86 -4.32 -2.23
C ALA A 180 -0.21 -3.27 -1.90
N ILE A 181 0.14 -2.28 -1.08
CA ILE A 181 -0.74 -1.16 -0.70
C ILE A 181 0.07 0.15 -0.75
N GLN A 182 -0.47 1.18 -1.41
CA GLN A 182 0.06 2.53 -1.31
C GLN A 182 -0.52 3.23 -0.08
N ILE A 183 0.29 3.95 0.68
CA ILE A 183 -0.17 4.80 1.77
C ILE A 183 0.26 6.24 1.45
N GLU A 184 -0.71 7.09 1.11
CA GLU A 184 -0.49 8.52 0.97
C GLU A 184 -0.75 9.22 2.30
N LEU A 185 0.25 9.95 2.77
CA LEU A 185 0.15 10.66 4.03
C LEU A 185 -0.16 12.15 3.82
N PRO A 186 -1.16 12.70 4.53
CA PRO A 186 -1.49 14.12 4.46
C PRO A 186 -0.35 14.97 5.02
N ARG A 187 -0.29 16.23 4.58
CA ARG A 187 0.84 17.12 4.89
C ARG A 187 1.08 17.26 6.39
N PHE A 188 0.02 17.33 7.20
CA PHE A 188 0.16 17.52 8.65
C PHE A 188 0.82 16.33 9.36
N LEU A 189 0.64 15.09 8.87
CA LEU A 189 1.32 13.91 9.42
C LEU A 189 2.78 13.80 8.99
N ARG A 190 3.17 14.42 7.86
CA ARG A 190 4.55 14.40 7.35
C ARG A 190 5.38 15.59 7.81
N LEU A 191 4.79 16.78 7.86
CA LEU A 191 5.46 18.06 8.08
C LEU A 191 4.98 18.79 9.34
N GLY A 192 4.00 18.24 10.07
CA GLY A 192 3.59 18.76 11.38
C GLY A 192 4.67 18.62 12.44
N ASN A 193 4.37 18.88 13.71
CA ASN A 193 5.40 18.85 14.76
C ASN A 193 6.00 17.45 14.99
N LYS A 194 7.21 17.41 15.56
CA LYS A 194 7.97 16.16 15.80
C LYS A 194 7.17 15.11 16.58
N ARG A 195 6.48 15.52 17.66
CA ARG A 195 5.69 14.61 18.50
C ARG A 195 4.57 13.94 17.72
N LEU A 196 3.85 14.70 16.89
CA LEU A 196 2.79 14.15 16.02
C LEU A 196 3.37 13.12 15.05
N ARG A 197 4.49 13.42 14.41
CA ARG A 197 5.15 12.50 13.46
C ARG A 197 5.61 11.22 14.14
N GLU A 198 6.26 11.33 15.31
CA GLU A 198 6.73 10.17 16.07
C GLU A 198 5.57 9.29 16.56
N ASN A 199 4.50 9.91 17.08
CA ASN A 199 3.29 9.19 17.47
C ASN A 199 2.65 8.47 16.28
N PHE A 200 2.52 9.17 15.14
CA PHE A 200 1.98 8.56 13.93
C PHE A 200 2.86 7.43 13.40
N SER A 201 4.18 7.60 13.33
CA SER A 201 5.09 6.53 12.91
C SER A 201 4.99 5.30 13.81
N ASN A 202 4.85 5.48 15.13
CA ASN A 202 4.65 4.39 16.07
C ASN A 202 3.29 3.70 15.85
N ASN A 203 2.22 4.47 15.67
CA ASN A 203 0.88 3.95 15.42
C ASN A 203 0.79 3.22 14.07
N LEU A 204 1.35 3.77 13.00
CA LEU A 204 1.41 3.13 11.69
C LEU A 204 2.20 1.82 11.76
N SER A 205 3.34 1.82 12.46
CA SER A 205 4.13 0.60 12.69
C SER A 205 3.29 -0.49 13.37
N GLN A 206 2.59 -0.16 14.46
CA GLN A 206 1.72 -1.10 15.16
C GLN A 206 0.54 -1.59 14.30
N THR A 207 -0.05 -0.70 13.50
CA THR A 207 -1.12 -1.05 12.55
C THR A 207 -0.61 -2.04 11.49
N LEU A 208 0.57 -1.79 10.90
CA LEU A 208 1.15 -2.69 9.90
C LEU A 208 1.51 -4.05 10.50
N VAL A 209 2.07 -4.05 11.72
CA VAL A 209 2.33 -5.27 12.50
C VAL A 209 1.05 -6.07 12.70
N TRP A 210 -0.02 -5.43 13.18
CA TRP A 210 -1.32 -6.06 13.37
C TRP A 210 -1.86 -6.65 12.06
N TYR A 211 -1.80 -5.90 10.97
CA TYR A 211 -2.31 -6.33 9.66
C TYR A 211 -1.53 -7.54 9.12
N ILE A 212 -0.19 -7.50 9.26
CA ILE A 212 0.70 -8.59 8.85
C ILE A 212 0.46 -9.86 9.68
N GLN A 213 0.34 -9.74 11.01
CA GLN A 213 0.03 -10.87 11.89
C GLN A 213 -1.36 -11.46 11.57
N LYS A 214 -2.34 -10.61 11.31
CA LYS A 214 -3.70 -11.05 11.03
C LYS A 214 -3.83 -11.83 9.72
N TYR A 215 -3.04 -11.48 8.70
CA TYR A 215 -3.29 -11.94 7.32
C TYR A 215 -2.14 -12.64 6.59
N TYR A 216 -0.90 -12.50 7.07
CA TYR A 216 0.29 -13.05 6.38
C TYR A 216 1.03 -14.05 7.26
N PHE A 217 0.98 -13.87 8.58
CA PHE A 217 1.59 -14.79 9.55
C PHE A 217 0.59 -15.14 10.64
N SER A 218 -0.30 -16.10 10.37
CA SER A 218 -0.98 -16.78 11.47
C SER A 218 0.06 -17.59 12.25
N GLU A 219 0.01 -17.55 13.58
CA GLU A 219 0.86 -18.40 14.42
C GLU A 219 0.77 -19.84 13.90
N LYS A 220 1.92 -20.48 13.67
CA LYS A 220 1.94 -21.92 13.51
C LYS A 220 1.42 -22.48 14.83
N SER A 221 0.21 -23.03 14.82
CA SER A 221 -0.24 -24.00 15.81
C SER A 221 0.74 -25.16 15.88
#